data_AF-A0A7Y5W7G7-F1
#
_entry.id   AF-A0A7Y5W7G7-F1
#
_cell.length_a   1.000
_cell.length_b   1.000
_cell.length_c   1.000
_cell.angle_alpha   90.00
_cell.angle_beta   90.00
_cell.angle_gamma   90.00
#
_symmetry.space_group_name_H-M   'P 1'
#
loop_
_entity.id
_entity.type
_entity.pdbx_description
1 polymer ?
#
loop_
_entity_poly.entity_id
_entity_poly.type
_entity_poly.pdbx_seq_one_letter_code
_entity_poly.pdbx_strand_id
1 'polypeptide(L)'
;MPLFSRRKETEVQSFMLKLLNNNCAELEAMIEGPRLDRRVNLTIVVLVVPFEKGRLQIDRTFATVTKGFSTTGVSLVLNEPKGLDEVILGFRWEMGMKFVLARAKHLNPMGAGFYQVGMQMVRVVHPDEHSELQSLCF
;
A
#
# COMPACT_ATOMS: atom_id res chain seq x y z
N MET A 1 -12.19 -21.79 5.61
CA MET A 1 -11.30 -20.74 5.05
C MET A 1 -9.94 -21.35 4.81
N PRO A 2 -9.39 -21.35 3.59
CA PRO A 2 -8.30 -22.23 3.23
C PRO A 2 -6.96 -21.70 3.76
N LEU A 3 -6.11 -22.60 4.27
CA LEU A 3 -4.76 -22.33 4.82
C LEU A 3 -3.87 -21.38 3.98
N PHE A 4 -4.09 -21.34 2.66
CA PHE A 4 -3.31 -20.51 1.73
C PHE A 4 -3.59 -19.01 1.85
N SER A 5 -4.80 -18.58 2.24
CA SER A 5 -5.09 -17.15 2.44
C SER A 5 -4.33 -16.60 3.65
N ARG A 6 -4.25 -17.41 4.72
CA ARG A 6 -3.55 -17.04 5.95
C ARG A 6 -2.05 -16.78 5.72
N ARG A 7 -1.39 -17.58 4.87
CA ARG A 7 0.03 -17.36 4.54
C ARG A 7 0.27 -16.02 3.84
N LYS A 8 -0.58 -15.66 2.87
CA LYS A 8 -0.47 -14.39 2.13
C LYS A 8 -0.69 -13.18 3.03
N GLU A 9 -1.66 -13.25 3.93
CA GLU A 9 -1.92 -12.20 4.91
C GLU A 9 -0.74 -12.03 5.88
N THR A 10 -0.19 -13.14 6.39
CA THR A 10 0.99 -13.11 7.27
C THR A 10 2.21 -12.50 6.58
N GLU A 11 2.40 -12.78 5.29
CA GLU A 11 3.52 -12.21 4.52
C GLU A 11 3.40 -10.68 4.38
N VAL A 12 2.21 -10.18 4.02
CA VAL A 12 1.93 -8.74 3.98
C VAL A 12 2.18 -8.10 5.34
N GLN A 13 1.63 -8.69 6.40
CA GLN A 13 1.77 -8.18 7.77
C GLN A 13 3.24 -8.12 8.19
N SER A 14 4.02 -9.17 7.91
CA SER A 14 5.44 -9.23 8.21
C SER A 14 6.22 -8.14 7.48
N PHE A 15 5.94 -7.92 6.19
CA PHE A 15 6.58 -6.86 5.42
C PHE A 15 6.22 -5.47 5.95
N MET A 16 4.93 -5.21 6.24
CA MET A 16 4.48 -3.92 6.75
C MET A 16 5.07 -3.59 8.11
N LEU A 17 5.17 -4.57 9.01
CA LEU A 17 5.81 -4.38 10.31
C LEU A 17 7.28 -3.96 10.17
N LYS A 18 8.02 -4.62 9.26
CA LYS A 18 9.42 -4.23 8.96
C LYS A 18 9.48 -2.82 8.38
N LEU A 19 8.60 -2.51 7.43
CA LEU A 19 8.51 -1.19 6.80
C LEU A 19 8.30 -0.08 7.84
N LEU A 20 7.34 -0.28 8.75
CA LEU A 20 7.03 0.69 9.79
C LEU A 20 8.17 0.83 10.79
N ASN A 21 8.74 -0.28 11.27
CA ASN A 21 9.84 -0.25 12.25
C ASN A 21 11.09 0.45 11.70
N ASN A 22 11.35 0.37 10.39
CA ASN A 22 12.51 1.01 9.78
C ASN A 22 12.32 2.52 9.53
N ASN A 23 11.08 3.01 9.53
CA ASN A 23 10.76 4.40 9.18
C ASN A 23 10.17 5.21 10.34
N CYS A 24 9.87 4.59 11.47
CA CYS A 24 9.24 5.24 12.62
C CYS A 24 10.16 5.16 13.84
N ALA A 25 10.85 6.25 14.15
CA ALA A 25 11.71 6.35 15.34
C ALA A 25 10.90 6.47 16.65
N GLU A 26 9.64 6.92 16.57
CA GLU A 26 8.76 7.16 17.71
C GLU A 26 7.45 6.38 17.56
N LEU A 27 7.44 5.13 18.02
CA LEU A 27 6.22 4.31 18.15
C LEU A 27 5.22 4.86 19.22
N GLU A 28 5.56 5.95 19.90
CA GLU A 28 4.80 6.48 21.04
C GLU A 28 3.43 7.10 20.67
N ALA A 29 3.15 7.34 19.38
CA ALA A 29 1.83 7.82 18.93
C ALA A 29 0.70 6.75 18.97
N MET A 30 0.93 5.60 19.62
CA MET A 30 0.02 4.44 19.70
C MET A 30 -1.17 4.61 20.67
N ILE A 31 -1.43 5.82 21.18
CA ILE A 31 -2.38 6.05 22.27
C ILE A 31 -3.71 6.63 21.72
N GLU A 32 -4.72 5.75 21.73
CA GLU A 32 -6.18 5.99 21.74
C GLU A 32 -6.99 6.19 20.43
N GLY A 33 -7.97 5.30 20.25
CA GLY A 33 -9.04 5.37 19.25
C GLY A 33 -9.85 4.07 19.16
N PRO A 34 -11.13 4.09 18.71
CA PRO A 34 -12.10 2.98 18.81
C PRO A 34 -11.89 1.84 17.80
N ARG A 35 -10.75 1.77 17.10
CA ARG A 35 -10.47 0.75 16.07
C ARG A 35 -9.62 -0.38 16.64
N LEU A 36 -10.01 -1.62 16.36
CA LEU A 36 -9.29 -2.84 16.76
C LEU A 36 -7.88 -2.95 16.13
N ASP A 37 -7.68 -2.36 14.94
CA ASP A 37 -6.39 -2.32 14.24
C ASP A 37 -5.82 -0.88 14.34
N ARG A 38 -4.75 -0.72 15.12
CA ARG A 38 -4.11 0.58 15.37
C ARG A 38 -3.43 1.06 14.10
N ARG A 39 -3.68 2.33 13.72
CA ARG A 39 -3.03 2.94 12.55
C ARG A 39 -1.83 3.78 12.97
N VAL A 40 -0.71 3.59 12.29
CA VAL A 40 0.49 4.42 12.42
C VAL A 40 0.46 5.46 11.32
N ASN A 41 0.52 6.73 11.70
CA ASN A 41 0.72 7.82 10.74
C ASN A 41 2.17 7.76 10.28
N LEU A 42 2.37 7.39 9.02
CA LEU A 42 3.68 7.34 8.39
C LEU A 42 3.51 7.82 6.96
N THR A 43 4.32 8.80 6.60
CA THR A 43 4.34 9.39 5.26
C THR A 43 5.58 8.90 4.54
N ILE A 44 5.40 7.99 3.59
CA ILE A 44 6.46 7.55 2.69
C ILE A 44 5.95 7.64 1.25
N VAL A 45 6.89 7.80 0.31
CA VAL A 45 6.59 7.75 -1.12
C VAL A 45 6.26 6.32 -1.52
N VAL A 46 5.20 6.14 -2.28
CA VAL A 46 4.75 4.87 -2.83
C VAL A 46 4.45 5.02 -4.31
N LEU A 47 4.89 4.04 -5.10
CA LEU A 47 4.54 3.91 -6.50
C LEU A 47 3.20 3.19 -6.62
N VAL A 48 2.28 3.71 -7.44
CA VAL A 48 0.97 3.09 -7.67
C VAL A 48 0.88 2.70 -9.13
N VAL A 49 0.73 1.41 -9.38
CA VAL A 49 0.51 0.84 -10.71
C VAL A 49 -0.91 0.29 -10.77
N PRO A 50 -1.82 0.87 -11.57
CA PRO A 50 -3.16 0.33 -11.71
C PRO A 50 -3.16 -1.11 -12.22
N PHE A 51 -4.01 -1.96 -11.63
CA PHE A 51 -4.13 -3.36 -11.99
C PHE A 51 -5.56 -3.65 -12.42
N GLU A 52 -5.78 -3.65 -13.73
CA GLU A 52 -7.12 -3.74 -14.33
C GLU A 52 -7.24 -5.04 -15.12
N LYS A 53 -8.32 -5.81 -14.87
CA LYS A 53 -8.61 -7.07 -15.60
C LYS A 53 -7.41 -8.04 -15.62
N GLY A 54 -6.66 -8.10 -14.52
CA GLY A 54 -5.49 -8.97 -14.39
C GLY A 54 -4.21 -8.47 -15.08
N ARG A 55 -4.17 -7.21 -15.52
CA ARG A 55 -3.02 -6.62 -16.23
C ARG A 55 -2.54 -5.32 -15.60
N LEU A 56 -1.22 -5.15 -15.53
CA LEU A 56 -0.59 -3.91 -15.10
C LEU A 56 -0.75 -2.83 -16.16
N GLN A 57 -1.13 -1.63 -15.72
CA GLN A 57 -1.22 -0.44 -16.57
C GLN A 57 0.01 0.44 -16.33
N ILE A 58 1.17 0.01 -16.84
CA ILE A 58 2.46 0.66 -16.57
C ILE A 58 2.45 2.14 -16.97
N ASP A 59 1.84 2.49 -18.10
CA ASP A 59 1.75 3.88 -18.60
C ASP A 59 0.91 4.80 -17.70
N ARG A 60 0.11 4.23 -16.80
CA ARG A 60 -0.73 4.96 -15.83
C ARG A 60 -0.14 4.96 -14.44
N THR A 61 1.11 4.53 -14.30
CA THR A 61 1.82 4.52 -13.03
C THR A 61 2.05 5.95 -12.53
N PHE A 62 1.88 6.16 -11.23
CA PHE A 62 2.15 7.46 -10.62
C PHE A 62 2.70 7.29 -9.20
N ALA A 63 3.43 8.29 -8.72
CA ALA A 63 3.89 8.34 -7.34
C ALA A 63 2.89 9.12 -6.46
N THR A 64 2.75 8.70 -5.22
CA THR A 64 1.98 9.38 -4.19
C THR A 64 2.63 9.15 -2.82
N VAL A 65 2.06 9.69 -1.76
CA VAL A 65 2.50 9.46 -0.39
C VAL A 65 1.44 8.74 0.42
N THR A 66 1.90 7.97 1.39
CA THR A 66 1.02 7.39 2.41
C THR A 66 0.62 8.44 3.44
N LYS A 67 -0.60 8.34 3.96
CA LYS A 67 -1.06 9.05 5.15
C LYS A 67 -0.84 8.23 6.42
N GLY A 68 -0.96 6.91 6.30
CA GLY A 68 -0.77 5.99 7.41
C GLY A 68 -1.10 4.55 7.06
N PHE A 69 -0.71 3.65 7.95
CA PHE A 69 -0.77 2.20 7.79
C PHE A 69 -1.52 1.57 8.94
N SER A 70 -2.10 0.41 8.72
CA SER A 70 -2.48 -0.56 9.74
C SER A 70 -1.84 -1.90 9.41
N THR A 71 -2.14 -2.95 10.18
CA THR A 71 -1.64 -4.30 9.87
C THR A 71 -2.20 -4.85 8.55
N THR A 72 -3.35 -4.34 8.08
CA THR A 72 -4.08 -4.87 6.91
C THR A 72 -4.35 -3.84 5.82
N GLY A 73 -4.14 -2.55 6.07
CA GLY A 73 -4.39 -1.51 5.08
C GLY A 73 -3.39 -0.37 5.11
N VAL A 74 -3.42 0.43 4.05
CA VAL A 74 -2.66 1.68 3.91
C VAL A 74 -3.58 2.75 3.35
N SER A 75 -3.39 4.00 3.78
CA SER A 75 -4.10 5.15 3.22
C SER A 75 -3.14 5.98 2.38
N LEU A 76 -3.56 6.37 1.19
CA LEU A 76 -2.77 7.19 0.25
C LEU A 76 -3.40 8.56 0.08
N VAL A 77 -2.59 9.58 -0.26
CA VAL A 77 -3.05 10.95 -0.52
C VAL A 77 -2.97 11.26 -2.01
N LEU A 78 -4.12 11.40 -2.66
CA LEU A 78 -4.24 11.72 -4.07
C LEU A 78 -4.49 13.22 -4.26
N ASN A 79 -3.94 13.78 -5.34
CA ASN A 79 -4.16 15.17 -5.77
C ASN A 79 -5.40 15.34 -6.67
N GLU A 80 -6.11 14.26 -6.97
CA GLU A 80 -7.36 14.24 -7.72
C GLU A 80 -8.15 12.97 -7.38
N PRO A 81 -9.49 12.93 -7.62
CA PRO A 81 -10.27 11.73 -7.36
C PRO A 81 -10.00 10.68 -8.45
N LYS A 82 -9.18 9.68 -8.14
CA LYS A 82 -8.91 8.54 -9.03
C LYS A 82 -9.75 7.33 -8.64
N GLY A 83 -10.45 6.75 -9.60
CA GLY A 83 -11.10 5.44 -9.46
C GLY A 83 -10.04 4.33 -9.53
N LEU A 84 -9.50 3.96 -8.38
CA LEU A 84 -8.53 2.87 -8.25
C LEU A 84 -9.25 1.69 -7.61
N ASP A 85 -9.54 0.62 -8.35
CA ASP A 85 -10.19 -0.57 -7.76
C ASP A 85 -9.15 -1.55 -7.23
N GLU A 86 -8.23 -1.97 -8.10
CA GLU A 86 -7.07 -2.81 -7.78
C GLU A 86 -5.78 -2.14 -8.26
N VAL A 87 -4.75 -2.19 -7.43
CA VAL A 87 -3.44 -1.58 -7.72
C VAL A 87 -2.32 -2.46 -7.20
N ILE A 88 -1.15 -2.37 -7.82
CA ILE A 88 0.11 -2.76 -7.22
C ILE A 88 0.74 -1.52 -6.58
N LEU A 89 1.02 -1.62 -5.30
CA LEU A 89 1.76 -0.63 -4.53
C LEU A 89 3.23 -1.04 -4.48
N GLY A 90 4.11 -0.20 -5.02
CA GLY A 90 5.56 -0.36 -4.98
C GLY A 90 6.18 0.48 -3.86
N PHE A 91 6.86 -0.17 -2.93
CA PHE A 91 7.57 0.45 -1.82
C PHE A 91 9.08 0.29 -2.00
N ARG A 92 9.83 1.38 -1.82
CA ARG A 92 11.28 1.29 -1.71
C ARG A 92 11.63 0.54 -0.43
N TRP A 93 12.38 -0.54 -0.54
CA TRP A 93 12.80 -1.36 0.59
C TRP A 93 14.21 -1.90 0.38
N GLU A 94 15.11 -1.62 1.33
CA GLU A 94 16.53 -1.94 1.22
C GLU A 94 17.12 -1.43 -0.12
N MET A 95 17.73 -2.32 -0.92
CA MET A 95 18.33 -1.98 -2.22
C MET A 95 17.37 -2.22 -3.40
N GLY A 96 16.06 -2.40 -3.18
CA GLY A 96 15.11 -2.72 -4.25
C GLY A 96 13.69 -2.21 -4.01
N MET A 97 12.76 -2.73 -4.81
CA MET A 97 11.32 -2.45 -4.69
C MET A 97 10.58 -3.69 -4.19
N LYS A 98 9.62 -3.47 -3.29
CA LYS A 98 8.67 -4.48 -2.83
C LYS A 98 7.27 -4.11 -3.30
N PHE A 99 6.60 -5.07 -3.93
CA PHE A 99 5.29 -4.86 -4.52
C PHE A 99 4.19 -5.57 -3.73
N VAL A 100 3.07 -4.89 -3.54
CA VAL A 100 1.90 -5.38 -2.80
C VAL A 100 0.65 -5.14 -3.62
N LEU A 101 -0.11 -6.20 -3.90
CA LEU A 101 -1.45 -6.06 -4.46
C LEU A 101 -2.39 -5.50 -3.39
N ALA A 102 -3.11 -4.43 -3.74
CA ALA A 102 -4.07 -3.79 -2.86
C ALA A 102 -5.39 -3.47 -3.58
N ARG A 103 -6.48 -3.43 -2.80
CA ARG A 103 -7.84 -3.11 -3.25
C ARG A 103 -8.33 -1.86 -2.56
N ALA A 104 -8.93 -0.93 -3.30
CA ALA A 104 -9.55 0.21 -2.66
C ALA A 104 -10.76 -0.19 -1.83
N LYS A 105 -10.98 0.56 -0.76
CA LYS A 105 -12.11 0.41 0.16
C LYS A 105 -13.00 1.64 0.19
N HIS A 106 -12.39 2.81 0.21
CA HIS A 106 -13.10 4.08 0.23
C HIS A 106 -12.23 5.17 -0.37
N LEU A 107 -12.87 6.16 -1.00
CA LEU A 107 -12.25 7.40 -1.47
C LEU A 107 -13.00 8.55 -0.79
N ASN A 108 -12.29 9.36 -0.01
CA ASN A 108 -12.88 10.46 0.73
C ASN A 108 -12.15 11.76 0.42
N PRO A 109 -12.85 12.89 0.23
CA PRO A 109 -12.20 14.19 0.11
C PRO A 109 -11.47 14.56 1.40
N MET A 110 -10.33 15.24 1.27
CA MET A 110 -9.57 15.84 2.39
C MET A 110 -9.67 17.37 2.41
N GLY A 111 -10.14 17.98 1.32
CA GLY A 111 -10.12 19.43 1.12
C GLY A 111 -8.99 19.86 0.19
N ALA A 112 -9.06 21.12 -0.30
CA ALA A 112 -8.06 21.73 -1.19
C ALA A 112 -7.72 20.90 -2.46
N GLY A 113 -8.69 20.14 -2.99
CA GLY A 113 -8.49 19.27 -4.15
C GLY A 113 -7.82 17.92 -3.84
N PHE A 114 -7.44 17.66 -2.59
CA PHE A 114 -6.86 16.38 -2.18
C PHE A 114 -7.91 15.38 -1.72
N TYR A 115 -7.57 14.10 -1.91
CA TYR A 115 -8.40 12.95 -1.54
C TYR A 115 -7.55 11.93 -0.79
N GLN A 116 -8.16 11.21 0.15
CA GLN A 116 -7.58 10.00 0.72
C GLN A 116 -8.26 8.76 0.16
N VAL A 117 -7.45 7.81 -0.29
CA VAL A 117 -7.93 6.47 -0.65
C VAL A 117 -7.43 5.46 0.36
N GLY A 118 -8.35 4.68 0.93
CA GLY A 118 -8.01 3.57 1.81
C GLY A 118 -7.85 2.30 0.98
N MET A 119 -6.71 1.66 1.11
CA MET A 119 -6.36 0.43 0.41
C MET A 119 -6.28 -0.73 1.40
N GLN A 120 -6.95 -1.83 1.10
CA GLN A 120 -6.72 -3.11 1.77
C GLN A 120 -5.60 -3.85 1.04
N MET A 121 -4.56 -4.23 1.77
CA MET A 121 -3.46 -5.02 1.22
C MET A 121 -3.86 -6.49 1.16
N VAL A 122 -3.63 -7.12 0.02
CA VAL A 122 -4.12 -8.47 -0.28
C VAL A 122 -2.99 -9.50 -0.21
N ARG A 123 -1.87 -9.23 -0.88
CA ARG A 123 -0.69 -10.11 -0.91
C ARG A 123 0.55 -9.38 -1.42
N VAL A 124 1.72 -9.91 -1.12
CA VAL A 124 2.96 -9.54 -1.81
C VAL A 124 2.91 -10.09 -3.24
N VAL A 125 3.51 -9.34 -4.18
CA VAL A 125 3.65 -9.72 -5.59
C VAL A 125 5.13 -9.77 -5.93
N HIS A 126 5.59 -10.90 -6.44
CA HIS A 126 6.96 -11.02 -6.91
C HIS A 126 7.08 -10.46 -8.35
N PRO A 127 8.15 -9.74 -8.70
CA PRO A 127 8.36 -9.28 -10.08
C PRO A 127 8.36 -10.39 -11.13
N ASP A 128 8.62 -11.65 -10.75
CA ASP A 128 8.56 -12.78 -11.68
C ASP A 128 7.13 -13.16 -12.07
N GLU A 129 6.12 -12.75 -11.30
CA GLU A 129 4.71 -12.93 -11.68
C GLU A 129 4.28 -11.99 -12.81
N HIS A 130 4.95 -10.82 -12.89
CA HIS A 130 4.68 -9.75 -13.83
C HIS A 130 5.99 -9.07 -14.20
N SER A 131 6.65 -9.54 -15.26
CA SER A 131 7.98 -9.08 -15.67
C SER A 131 8.04 -7.57 -15.93
N GLU A 132 6.90 -6.94 -16.24
CA GLU A 132 6.79 -5.49 -16.39
C GLU A 132 7.19 -4.73 -15.11
N LEU A 133 7.02 -5.33 -13.93
CA LEU A 133 7.46 -4.74 -12.65
C LEU A 133 8.98 -4.60 -12.55
N GLN A 134 9.76 -5.39 -13.29
CA GLN A 134 11.22 -5.29 -13.28
C GLN A 134 11.68 -3.93 -13.81
N SER A 135 10.92 -3.33 -14.75
CA SER A 135 11.20 -1.98 -15.26
C SER A 135 10.99 -0.87 -14.22
N LEU A 136 10.32 -1.19 -13.11
CA LEU A 136 10.01 -0.27 -12.02
C LEU A 136 10.92 -0.49 -10.80
N CYS A 137 11.88 -1.42 -10.87
CA CYS A 137 12.89 -1.65 -9.86
C CYS A 137 14.08 -0.70 -10.10
N PHE A 138 14.03 0.49 -9.49
CA PHE A 138 15.14 1.44 -9.40
C PHE A 138 15.66 1.49 -7.96
#